data_AF-A0AAV9N8X7-F1
#
_entry.id   AF-A0AAV9N8X7-F1
#
_cell.length_a   1.000
_cell.length_b   1.000
_cell.length_c   1.000
_cell.angle_alpha   90.00
_cell.angle_beta   90.00
_cell.angle_gamma   90.00
#
_symmetry.space_group_name_H-M   'P 1'
#
loop_
_entity.id
_entity.type
_entity.pdbx_description
1 polymer ?
#
loop_
_entity_poly.entity_id
_entity_poly.type
_entity_poly.pdbx_seq_one_letter_code
_entity_poly.pdbx_strand_id
1 'polypeptide(L)'
;MYYQGNPYGCEWGNMSWGHLTSRDLITWEVQTSPALIPDQSYDAQGVFTGCMVPPRSGAGNQLTVAYSSICKLPFHWSTPPYPRDAAGLAIATSYDAGKSWQKCSENPIVSGEPADMPVTGFRDPFIAPWPAADVLLGHDSGTKLYGLVSGGIQSSGPTTFLYEMQSSDITSWKFIGSLVDLPVNFQPSKKWNGSYGVNWECVNFLSFSTDSKEKNILIIGAEGNIERDQIRSFELPVDVTPRTVRTQVWMSGDLVKNSAGIKFQYQSGGFLDHGAYYAANSFREAKSGRYIVYGWVPEEDITAERARKKGWNGSLALPRELFLLKVPRVVKALHSSLTEITNFEMERRGDGAFDLYTLGIRPIAEFEHFRNLSIKKYQSESSIELPQSSQGRHQWLYSTISATWELEATISVSAGCETVGFCIRHNHDFSVCTTILFSTLLQSITVNREATNVEPDINRCSESGPFTLFTSRRGTENQTGPVDLLQEPLRLRIILDRDVLEVFANDRFALATMVYYSQPDMKLRDITALATGEDGSAVIENVRVWDGLNGGKSAFATD
;
A
#
# COMPACT_ATOMS: atom_id res chain seq x y z
N MET A 1 14.37 4.23 -9.09
CA MET A 1 13.68 4.01 -7.80
C MET A 1 14.69 4.25 -6.71
N TYR A 2 14.31 5.03 -5.70
CA TYR A 2 15.12 5.27 -4.51
C TYR A 2 14.41 4.71 -3.29
N TYR A 3 15.18 4.25 -2.31
CA TYR A 3 14.65 3.75 -1.04
C TYR A 3 15.56 4.22 0.09
N GLN A 4 14.99 4.45 1.28
CA GLN A 4 15.81 4.70 2.46
C GLN A 4 16.51 3.41 2.87
N GLY A 5 17.82 3.49 3.11
CA GLY A 5 18.62 2.38 3.62
C GLY A 5 19.75 2.88 4.51
N ASN A 6 20.22 2.01 5.40
CA ASN A 6 21.44 2.22 6.17
C ASN A 6 22.59 1.49 5.46
N PRO A 7 23.54 2.20 4.82
CA PRO A 7 24.65 1.55 4.14
C PRO A 7 25.67 0.88 5.08
N TYR A 8 25.48 0.98 6.41
CA TYR A 8 26.40 0.47 7.43
C TYR A 8 25.79 -0.65 8.30
N GLY A 9 24.53 -1.03 8.10
CA GLY A 9 23.87 -2.01 8.96
C GLY A 9 22.42 -2.30 8.57
N CYS A 10 21.77 -3.16 9.35
CA CYS A 10 20.36 -3.55 9.16
C CYS A 10 19.41 -2.75 10.06
N GLU A 11 19.97 -2.00 11.00
CA GLU A 11 19.24 -1.14 11.92
C GLU A 11 18.97 0.22 11.27
N TRP A 12 17.92 0.88 11.75
CA TRP A 12 17.67 2.26 11.38
C TRP A 12 18.77 3.18 11.92
N GLY A 13 19.33 4.01 11.03
CA GLY A 13 20.38 4.97 11.33
C GLY A 13 21.15 5.36 10.07
N ASN A 14 21.71 6.57 10.04
CA ASN A 14 22.45 7.09 8.87
C ASN A 14 21.67 6.96 7.54
N MET A 15 20.38 7.32 7.59
CA MET A 15 19.47 7.16 6.45
C MET A 15 20.02 7.86 5.22
N SER A 16 20.20 7.05 4.18
CA SER A 16 20.69 7.42 2.87
C SER A 16 19.77 6.84 1.80
N TRP A 17 19.85 7.33 0.57
CA TRP A 17 19.07 6.78 -0.53
C TRP A 17 19.85 5.71 -1.29
N GLY A 18 19.42 4.45 -1.16
CA GLY A 18 19.78 3.41 -2.11
C GLY A 18 19.13 3.66 -3.47
N HIS A 19 19.70 3.11 -4.55
CA HIS A 19 19.26 3.39 -5.91
C HIS A 19 19.17 2.12 -6.77
N LEU A 20 18.01 1.96 -7.42
CA LEU A 20 17.71 0.88 -8.36
C LEU A 20 17.16 1.47 -9.66
N THR A 21 17.58 0.93 -10.80
CA THR A 21 17.04 1.32 -12.12
C THR A 21 16.34 0.14 -12.78
N SER A 22 15.22 0.42 -13.46
CA SER A 22 14.46 -0.59 -14.20
C SER A 22 13.91 0.00 -15.50
N ARG A 23 13.74 -0.86 -16.51
CA ARG A 23 13.10 -0.53 -17.80
C ARG A 23 11.66 -1.02 -17.88
N ASP A 24 11.26 -1.92 -16.99
CA ASP A 24 10.00 -2.67 -17.00
C ASP A 24 9.29 -2.68 -15.63
N LEU A 25 9.82 -1.93 -14.65
CA LEU A 25 9.35 -1.83 -13.26
C LEU A 25 9.44 -3.12 -12.44
N ILE A 26 9.98 -4.20 -12.99
CA ILE A 26 10.02 -5.52 -12.33
C ILE A 26 11.42 -6.14 -12.30
N THR A 27 12.26 -5.81 -13.27
CA THR A 27 13.67 -6.22 -13.35
C THR A 27 14.54 -5.04 -12.98
N TRP A 28 15.43 -5.21 -12.00
CA TRP A 28 16.18 -4.12 -11.41
C TRP A 28 17.69 -4.31 -11.56
N GLU A 29 18.38 -3.22 -11.88
CA GLU A 29 19.83 -3.09 -11.77
C GLU A 29 20.15 -2.33 -10.48
N VAL A 30 20.91 -2.98 -9.60
CA VAL A 30 21.29 -2.42 -8.30
C VAL A 30 22.52 -1.54 -8.45
N GLN A 31 22.46 -0.32 -7.92
CA GLN A 31 23.65 0.52 -7.75
C GLN A 31 24.29 0.20 -6.39
N THR A 32 25.61 0.00 -6.37
CA THR A 32 26.34 -0.42 -5.17
C THR A 32 26.66 0.71 -4.20
N SER A 33 26.51 1.96 -4.63
CA SER A 33 26.72 3.14 -3.81
C SER A 33 25.40 3.88 -3.58
N PRO A 34 25.17 4.44 -2.38
CA PRO A 34 24.02 5.31 -2.15
C PRO A 34 24.04 6.50 -3.10
N ALA A 35 22.87 6.88 -3.63
CA ALA A 35 22.73 8.01 -4.55
C ALA A 35 22.72 9.36 -3.82
N LEU A 36 22.27 9.39 -2.56
CA LEU A 36 22.26 10.59 -1.73
C LEU A 36 22.55 10.21 -0.27
N ILE A 37 23.51 10.88 0.35
CA ILE A 37 23.99 10.61 1.72
C ILE A 37 23.95 11.86 2.59
N PRO A 38 23.91 11.73 3.92
CA PRO A 38 24.18 12.82 4.86
C PRO A 38 25.62 13.34 4.69
N ASP A 39 25.78 14.59 4.24
CA ASP A 39 27.11 15.20 4.05
C ASP A 39 27.13 16.72 4.25
N GLN A 40 25.99 17.33 4.60
CA GLN A 40 25.86 18.75 4.91
C GLN A 40 25.35 18.94 6.34
N SER A 41 25.55 20.14 6.90
CA SER A 41 25.06 20.46 8.24
C SER A 41 23.54 20.36 8.38
N TYR A 42 22.80 20.64 7.30
CA TYR A 42 21.33 20.63 7.29
C TYR A 42 20.73 19.22 7.15
N ASP A 43 21.52 18.22 6.77
CA ASP A 43 21.08 16.82 6.64
C ASP A 43 21.95 15.84 7.44
N ALA A 44 22.76 16.36 8.37
CA ALA A 44 23.75 15.62 9.12
C ALA A 44 23.20 14.44 9.95
N GLN A 45 21.89 14.40 10.19
CA GLN A 45 21.21 13.32 10.91
C GLN A 45 20.48 12.34 9.98
N GLY A 46 20.36 12.64 8.68
CA GLY A 46 19.71 11.76 7.73
C GLY A 46 19.16 12.46 6.48
N VAL A 47 19.19 11.73 5.37
CA VAL A 47 18.47 12.04 4.14
C VAL A 47 17.20 11.20 4.12
N PHE A 48 16.09 11.79 4.52
CA PHE A 48 14.80 11.10 4.65
C PHE A 48 14.02 11.15 3.31
N THR A 49 12.74 10.78 3.32
CA THR A 49 11.92 10.57 2.12
C THR A 49 11.89 11.82 1.27
N GLY A 50 11.69 11.61 -0.02
CA GLY A 50 11.55 12.68 -0.99
C GLY A 50 10.76 12.23 -2.21
N CYS A 51 10.69 13.12 -3.19
CA CYS A 51 10.02 12.89 -4.45
C CYS A 51 10.83 13.49 -5.60
N MET A 52 10.55 13.01 -6.81
CA MET A 52 11.01 13.68 -8.03
C MET A 52 10.18 14.93 -8.25
N VAL A 53 10.82 16.04 -8.60
CA VAL A 53 10.13 17.23 -9.10
C VAL A 53 9.71 16.96 -10.56
N PRO A 54 8.45 17.23 -10.95
CA PRO A 54 8.01 17.09 -12.34
C PRO A 54 8.99 17.77 -13.31
N PRO A 55 9.44 17.08 -14.38
CA PRO A 55 10.41 17.64 -15.31
C PRO A 55 9.90 18.93 -15.96
N ARG A 56 10.76 19.95 -16.04
CA ARG A 56 10.45 21.20 -16.73
C ARG A 56 10.65 21.06 -18.23
N SER A 57 9.80 21.70 -19.02
CA SER A 57 10.04 21.86 -20.46
C SER A 57 11.39 22.54 -20.69
N GLY A 58 12.24 21.93 -21.51
CA GLY A 58 13.57 22.47 -21.81
C GLY A 58 14.68 22.14 -20.80
N ALA A 59 14.41 21.37 -19.74
CA ALA A 59 15.43 20.91 -18.77
C ALA A 59 16.40 19.86 -19.34
N GLY A 60 16.19 19.39 -20.57
CA GLY A 60 16.99 18.36 -21.20
C GLY A 60 16.99 17.07 -20.37
N ASN A 61 18.17 16.61 -20.00
CA ASN A 61 18.37 15.40 -19.19
C ASN A 61 18.48 15.69 -17.68
N GLN A 62 18.22 16.93 -17.24
CA GLN A 62 18.30 17.29 -15.84
C GLN A 62 17.10 16.70 -15.07
N LEU A 63 17.41 15.95 -14.02
CA LEU A 63 16.43 15.48 -13.03
C LEU A 63 16.59 16.29 -11.75
N THR A 64 15.51 16.48 -11.00
CA THR A 64 15.54 17.19 -9.71
C THR A 64 14.70 16.45 -8.69
N VAL A 65 15.23 16.28 -7.49
CA VAL A 65 14.50 15.72 -6.34
C VAL A 65 14.38 16.76 -5.24
N ALA A 66 13.30 16.67 -4.48
CA ALA A 66 13.19 17.28 -3.16
C ALA A 66 13.16 16.18 -2.10
N TYR A 67 13.76 16.43 -0.95
CA TYR A 67 13.85 15.46 0.15
C TYR A 67 13.82 16.15 1.51
N SER A 68 13.54 15.36 2.53
CA SER A 68 13.60 15.83 3.92
C SER A 68 15.02 15.79 4.43
N SER A 69 15.58 16.96 4.74
CA SER A 69 16.92 17.10 5.29
C SER A 69 16.86 17.14 6.81
N ILE A 70 17.36 16.10 7.47
CA ILE A 70 17.25 15.97 8.93
C ILE A 70 18.52 16.47 9.61
N CYS A 71 18.37 17.42 10.54
CA CYS A 71 19.50 18.01 11.26
C CYS A 71 19.43 17.79 12.77
N LYS A 72 18.27 17.40 13.34
CA LYS A 72 18.14 17.03 14.77
C LYS A 72 17.33 15.75 14.93
N LEU A 73 17.81 14.87 15.79
CA LEU A 73 17.13 13.65 16.25
C LEU A 73 17.31 13.51 17.78
N PRO A 74 16.45 12.76 18.46
CA PRO A 74 15.23 12.14 17.96
C PRO A 74 14.06 13.13 17.86
N PHE A 75 13.12 12.86 16.96
CA PHE A 75 11.77 13.43 17.01
C PHE A 75 10.76 12.32 16.75
N HIS A 76 9.61 12.39 17.41
CA HIS A 76 8.53 11.44 17.22
C HIS A 76 7.22 12.08 17.70
N TRP A 77 6.09 11.73 17.09
CA TRP A 77 4.79 12.32 17.42
C TRP A 77 4.38 12.08 18.89
N SER A 78 4.88 11.00 19.51
CA SER A 78 4.57 10.64 20.90
C SER A 78 5.48 11.29 21.95
N THR A 79 6.53 12.01 21.54
CA THR A 79 7.48 12.68 22.43
C THR A 79 7.49 14.19 22.18
N PRO A 80 6.37 14.91 22.42
CA PRO A 80 6.34 16.35 22.28
C PRO A 80 7.20 17.04 23.37
N PRO A 81 7.69 18.27 23.12
CA PRO A 81 7.52 19.04 21.88
C PRO A 81 8.41 18.53 20.74
N TYR A 82 7.94 18.69 19.50
CA TYR A 82 8.80 18.49 18.33
C TYR A 82 9.98 19.48 18.38
N PRO A 83 11.24 19.01 18.20
CA PRO A 83 12.38 19.92 18.25
C PRO A 83 12.32 20.90 17.07
N ARG A 84 12.32 22.19 17.38
CA ARG A 84 12.28 23.27 16.38
C ARG A 84 13.38 23.09 15.33
N ASP A 85 13.01 23.19 14.06
CA ASP A 85 13.91 22.99 12.92
C ASP A 85 14.63 21.63 12.97
N ALA A 86 13.97 20.54 13.38
CA ALA A 86 14.58 19.21 13.37
C ALA A 86 14.72 18.63 11.95
N ALA A 87 13.79 19.00 11.08
CA ALA A 87 13.73 18.57 9.69
C ALA A 87 13.37 19.77 8.81
N GLY A 88 14.11 19.93 7.73
CA GLY A 88 13.82 20.88 6.65
C GLY A 88 13.58 20.16 5.33
N LEU A 89 13.49 20.94 4.25
CA LEU A 89 13.46 20.44 2.88
C LEU A 89 14.69 20.90 2.13
N ALA A 90 15.23 20.03 1.31
CA ALA A 90 16.37 20.28 0.45
C ALA A 90 16.11 19.73 -0.95
N ILE A 91 16.82 20.26 -1.95
CA ILE A 91 16.75 19.80 -3.33
C ILE A 91 18.12 19.38 -3.85
N ALA A 92 18.14 18.45 -4.80
CA ALA A 92 19.33 18.07 -5.52
C ALA A 92 19.04 17.83 -6.99
N THR A 93 20.02 18.07 -7.86
CA THR A 93 19.90 17.90 -9.31
C THR A 93 20.82 16.79 -9.80
N SER A 94 20.38 16.07 -10.82
CA SER A 94 21.17 15.03 -11.47
C SER A 94 21.27 15.32 -12.96
N TYR A 95 22.45 15.08 -13.53
CA TYR A 95 22.73 15.22 -14.96
C TYR A 95 23.16 13.89 -15.60
N ASP A 96 23.15 12.80 -14.82
CA ASP A 96 23.64 11.46 -15.20
C ASP A 96 22.54 10.39 -15.09
N ALA A 97 21.29 10.80 -15.34
CA ALA A 97 20.09 9.96 -15.27
C ALA A 97 19.80 9.42 -13.85
N GLY A 98 20.11 10.20 -12.81
CA GLY A 98 19.80 9.89 -11.42
C GLY A 98 20.84 9.03 -10.71
N LYS A 99 22.00 8.78 -11.33
CA LYS A 99 23.05 7.97 -10.70
C LYS A 99 23.72 8.73 -9.56
N SER A 100 23.92 10.03 -9.72
CA SER A 100 24.44 10.93 -8.69
C SER A 100 23.64 12.23 -8.62
N TRP A 101 23.71 12.88 -7.46
CA TRP A 101 22.92 14.06 -7.12
C TRP A 101 23.82 15.17 -6.58
N GLN A 102 23.75 16.35 -7.20
CA GLN A 102 24.39 17.57 -6.72
C GLN A 102 23.39 18.35 -5.86
N LYS A 103 23.69 18.50 -4.57
CA LYS A 103 22.87 19.29 -3.64
C LYS A 103 22.91 20.77 -4.03
N CYS A 104 21.76 21.44 -3.97
CA CYS A 104 21.66 22.87 -4.26
C CYS A 104 22.39 23.71 -3.19
N SER A 105 23.04 24.79 -3.62
CA SER A 105 23.74 25.72 -2.73
C SER A 105 22.82 26.55 -1.83
N GLU A 106 21.54 26.67 -2.19
CA GLU A 106 20.51 27.35 -1.41
C GLU A 106 19.88 26.44 -0.33
N ASN A 107 20.30 25.18 -0.24
CA ASN A 107 19.74 24.27 0.76
C ASN A 107 20.11 24.68 2.21
N PRO A 108 19.23 24.40 3.18
CA PRO A 108 17.88 23.87 2.99
C PRO A 108 16.93 24.95 2.45
N ILE A 109 16.14 24.62 1.43
CA ILE A 109 15.18 25.54 0.80
C ILE A 109 13.99 25.86 1.71
N VAL A 110 13.69 24.97 2.67
CA VAL A 110 12.80 25.21 3.80
C VAL A 110 13.53 24.74 5.05
N SER A 111 13.88 25.64 5.97
CA SER A 111 14.71 25.27 7.12
C SER A 111 13.98 24.47 8.20
N GLY A 112 12.65 24.54 8.24
CA GLY A 112 11.84 23.88 9.27
C GLY A 112 10.35 24.13 9.08
N GLU A 113 9.57 23.61 10.02
CA GLU A 113 8.11 23.76 10.09
C GLU A 113 7.68 25.23 10.27
N PRO A 114 6.43 25.63 10.03
CA PRO A 114 5.98 27.01 10.28
C PRO A 114 6.21 27.47 11.74
N ALA A 115 6.64 28.72 11.95
CA ALA A 115 7.17 29.20 13.24
C ALA A 115 6.20 29.07 14.43
N ASP A 116 4.91 29.32 14.21
CA ASP A 116 3.89 29.35 15.27
C ASP A 116 3.04 28.07 15.31
N MET A 117 3.57 26.96 14.78
CA MET A 117 2.82 25.71 14.64
C MET A 117 3.46 24.58 15.45
N PRO A 118 2.80 24.06 16.50
CA PRO A 118 3.30 22.92 17.27
C PRO A 118 3.08 21.63 16.48
N VAL A 119 3.96 21.34 15.53
CA VAL A 119 3.82 20.15 14.69
C VAL A 119 4.14 18.86 15.46
N THR A 120 3.58 17.73 15.03
CA THR A 120 3.98 16.39 15.49
C THR A 120 5.08 15.78 14.60
N GLY A 121 5.24 16.32 13.40
CA GLY A 121 6.22 15.92 12.40
C GLY A 121 6.20 16.90 11.23
N PHE A 122 7.32 17.00 10.50
CA PHE A 122 7.45 17.85 9.31
C PHE A 122 8.46 17.22 8.34
N ARG A 123 7.99 16.35 7.44
CA ARG A 123 8.86 15.57 6.54
C ARG A 123 8.11 15.07 5.29
N ASP A 124 8.81 14.33 4.46
CA ASP A 124 8.33 13.61 3.28
C ASP A 124 7.65 14.51 2.24
N PRO A 125 8.42 15.36 1.52
CA PRO A 125 7.86 16.21 0.49
C PRO A 125 7.29 15.40 -0.67
N PHE A 126 6.14 15.83 -1.18
CA PHE A 126 5.55 15.34 -2.43
C PHE A 126 5.14 16.50 -3.32
N ILE A 127 5.65 16.56 -4.56
CA ILE A 127 5.47 17.68 -5.47
C ILE A 127 4.74 17.23 -6.72
N ALA A 128 3.66 17.93 -7.06
CA ALA A 128 2.89 17.66 -8.28
C ALA A 128 2.21 18.93 -8.82
N PRO A 129 1.90 18.97 -10.13
CA PRO A 129 0.99 19.98 -10.68
C PRO A 129 -0.45 19.66 -10.26
N TRP A 130 -1.20 20.66 -9.80
CA TRP A 130 -2.59 20.48 -9.37
C TRP A 130 -3.50 21.45 -10.15
N PRO A 131 -4.00 21.05 -11.34
CA PRO A 131 -4.82 21.92 -12.18
C PRO A 131 -6.06 22.48 -11.46
N ALA A 132 -6.71 21.67 -10.62
CA ALA A 132 -7.84 22.13 -9.81
C ALA A 132 -7.45 23.22 -8.79
N ALA A 133 -6.24 23.15 -8.21
CA ALA A 133 -5.75 24.19 -7.30
C ALA A 133 -5.39 25.47 -8.05
N ASP A 134 -4.82 25.38 -9.26
CA ASP A 134 -4.57 26.55 -10.11
C ASP A 134 -5.87 27.33 -10.35
N VAL A 135 -6.94 26.62 -10.72
CA VAL A 135 -8.27 27.24 -10.93
C VAL A 135 -8.80 27.89 -9.65
N LEU A 136 -8.74 27.20 -8.51
CA LEU A 136 -9.24 27.74 -7.24
C LEU A 136 -8.45 28.97 -6.77
N LEU A 137 -7.13 28.99 -6.98
CA LEU A 137 -6.27 30.11 -6.57
C LEU A 137 -6.23 31.24 -7.61
N GLY A 138 -6.75 31.03 -8.82
CA GLY A 138 -6.71 32.02 -9.90
C GLY A 138 -5.32 32.13 -10.52
N HIS A 139 -4.62 31.01 -10.63
CA HIS A 139 -3.34 30.91 -11.34
C HIS A 139 -3.55 30.46 -12.78
N ASP A 140 -2.65 30.89 -13.67
CA ASP A 140 -2.58 30.35 -15.01
C ASP A 140 -2.13 28.90 -14.97
N SER A 141 -2.82 28.03 -15.72
CA SER A 141 -2.58 26.59 -15.73
C SER A 141 -1.11 26.25 -15.98
N GLY A 142 -0.50 25.48 -15.07
CA GLY A 142 0.87 24.97 -15.21
C GLY A 142 1.97 25.97 -14.83
N THR A 143 1.62 27.15 -14.33
CA THR A 143 2.59 28.11 -13.77
C THR A 143 3.05 27.74 -12.37
N LYS A 144 2.28 26.90 -11.66
CA LYS A 144 2.57 26.50 -10.29
C LYS A 144 2.83 24.99 -10.17
N LEU A 145 3.58 24.66 -9.14
CA LEU A 145 3.61 23.33 -8.55
C LEU A 145 3.20 23.44 -7.08
N TYR A 146 2.67 22.35 -6.54
CA TYR A 146 2.24 22.26 -5.16
C TYR A 146 3.04 21.20 -4.44
N GLY A 147 3.54 21.55 -3.26
CA GLY A 147 4.31 20.69 -2.38
C GLY A 147 3.49 20.32 -1.14
N LEU A 148 3.43 19.04 -0.84
CA LEU A 148 2.92 18.51 0.42
C LEU A 148 4.10 18.21 1.35
N VAL A 149 3.97 18.56 2.62
CA VAL A 149 4.88 18.10 3.69
C VAL A 149 4.05 17.38 4.74
N SER A 150 4.36 16.13 5.00
CA SER A 150 3.61 15.23 5.88
C SER A 150 3.87 15.53 7.36
N GLY A 151 2.83 15.44 8.18
CA GLY A 151 2.95 15.65 9.61
C GLY A 151 1.62 15.66 10.36
N GLY A 152 1.52 16.58 11.31
CA GLY A 152 0.32 16.77 12.13
C GLY A 152 0.52 17.98 13.03
N ILE A 153 -0.55 18.42 13.67
CA ILE A 153 -0.54 19.55 14.60
C ILE A 153 -0.96 19.00 15.96
N GLN A 154 -0.12 19.22 16.97
CA GLN A 154 -0.33 18.75 18.33
C GLN A 154 -1.72 19.16 18.82
N SER A 155 -2.45 18.21 19.39
CA SER A 155 -3.84 18.37 19.89
C SER A 155 -4.91 18.66 18.85
N SER A 156 -4.58 19.05 17.62
CA SER A 156 -5.56 19.28 16.54
C SER A 156 -5.81 18.00 15.75
N GLY A 157 -4.75 17.31 15.31
CA GLY A 157 -4.85 16.11 14.48
C GLY A 157 -3.80 16.03 13.39
N PRO A 158 -3.79 14.92 12.65
CA PRO A 158 -2.87 14.73 11.53
C PRO A 158 -3.24 15.62 10.34
N THR A 159 -2.25 16.03 9.56
CA THR A 159 -2.47 16.79 8.32
C THR A 159 -1.25 16.66 7.41
N THR A 160 -1.35 17.21 6.20
CA THR A 160 -0.19 17.64 5.43
C THR A 160 -0.19 19.16 5.29
N PHE A 161 1.00 19.76 5.22
CA PHE A 161 1.22 21.18 5.04
C PHE A 161 1.39 21.48 3.54
N LEU A 162 0.54 22.35 3.01
CA LEU A 162 0.53 22.73 1.61
C LEU A 162 1.46 23.93 1.37
N TYR A 163 2.29 23.81 0.34
CA TYR A 163 3.13 24.86 -0.19
C TYR A 163 2.86 25.05 -1.68
N GLU A 164 3.02 26.28 -2.16
CA GLU A 164 3.06 26.60 -3.59
C GLU A 164 4.48 27.03 -4.00
N MET A 165 4.87 26.69 -5.22
CA MET A 165 6.12 27.14 -5.85
C MET A 165 5.88 27.50 -7.32
N GLN A 166 6.74 28.33 -7.88
CA GLN A 166 6.70 28.61 -9.32
C GLN A 166 7.25 27.40 -10.07
N SER A 167 6.62 26.99 -11.17
CA SER A 167 7.17 25.90 -11.98
C SER A 167 8.55 26.25 -12.54
N SER A 168 8.84 27.54 -12.76
CA SER A 168 10.14 28.07 -13.16
C SER A 168 11.17 28.19 -12.03
N ASP A 169 10.73 28.26 -10.77
CA ASP A 169 11.59 28.39 -9.59
C ASP A 169 11.06 27.53 -8.44
N ILE A 170 11.75 26.39 -8.22
CA ILE A 170 11.37 25.37 -7.24
C ILE A 170 12.12 25.55 -5.92
N THR A 171 13.01 26.55 -5.79
CA THR A 171 13.71 26.82 -4.53
C THR A 171 12.85 27.66 -3.59
N SER A 172 11.92 28.45 -4.14
CA SER A 172 11.02 29.32 -3.39
C SER A 172 9.68 28.64 -3.05
N TRP A 173 9.57 28.14 -1.82
CA TRP A 173 8.36 27.49 -1.29
C TRP A 173 7.56 28.45 -0.42
N LYS A 174 6.35 28.78 -0.86
CA LYS A 174 5.42 29.62 -0.10
C LYS A 174 4.39 28.75 0.61
N PHE A 175 4.38 28.82 1.94
CA PHE A 175 3.39 28.13 2.76
C PHE A 175 1.97 28.67 2.52
N ILE A 176 1.01 27.76 2.33
CA ILE A 176 -0.41 28.08 2.16
C ILE A 176 -1.20 27.79 3.43
N GLY A 177 -0.99 26.62 4.04
CA GLY A 177 -1.73 26.20 5.22
C GLY A 177 -1.70 24.68 5.45
N SER A 178 -2.38 24.21 6.50
CA SER A 178 -2.71 22.79 6.62
C SER A 178 -3.79 22.42 5.60
N LEU A 179 -3.60 21.32 4.87
CA LEU A 179 -4.51 20.93 3.80
C LEU A 179 -5.77 20.24 4.33
N VAL A 180 -5.65 19.41 5.35
CA VAL A 180 -6.75 18.56 5.84
C VAL A 180 -7.02 18.88 7.31
N ASP A 181 -8.29 19.08 7.63
CA ASP A 181 -8.74 19.30 9.01
C ASP A 181 -9.50 18.06 9.49
N LEU A 182 -8.79 17.15 10.15
CA LEU A 182 -9.36 15.95 10.77
C LEU A 182 -8.98 15.88 12.25
N PRO A 183 -9.88 15.42 13.13
CA PRO A 183 -9.54 15.22 14.52
C PRO A 183 -8.52 14.07 14.67
N VAL A 184 -7.79 14.08 15.78
CA VAL A 184 -6.94 12.95 16.19
C VAL A 184 -7.74 11.64 16.16
N ASN A 185 -7.14 10.60 15.58
CA ASN A 185 -7.72 9.26 15.45
C ASN A 185 -9.07 9.25 14.74
N PHE A 186 -9.28 10.17 13.79
CA PHE A 186 -10.45 10.13 12.92
C PHE A 186 -10.57 8.74 12.28
N GLN A 187 -11.71 8.09 12.48
CA GLN A 187 -12.00 6.76 11.95
C GLN A 187 -13.49 6.70 11.58
N PRO A 188 -13.85 6.91 10.30
CA PRO A 188 -15.24 6.91 9.84
C PRO A 188 -15.99 5.61 10.14
N SER A 189 -15.28 4.48 10.09
CA SER A 189 -15.81 3.15 10.37
C SER A 189 -14.72 2.31 11.01
N LYS A 190 -15.06 1.62 12.10
CA LYS A 190 -14.14 0.66 12.74
C LYS A 190 -13.82 -0.54 11.85
N LYS A 191 -14.75 -0.90 10.96
CA LYS A 191 -14.62 -2.07 10.09
C LYS A 191 -13.99 -1.70 8.75
N TRP A 192 -14.53 -0.71 8.06
CA TRP A 192 -14.22 -0.45 6.64
C TRP A 192 -13.10 0.58 6.43
N ASN A 193 -12.69 1.29 7.49
CA ASN A 193 -11.64 2.31 7.43
C ASN A 193 -10.53 2.03 8.45
N GLY A 194 -9.30 2.32 8.04
CA GLY A 194 -8.21 2.54 8.99
C GLY A 194 -8.44 3.84 9.75
N SER A 195 -7.90 3.95 10.96
CA SER A 195 -7.82 5.25 11.62
C SER A 195 -6.71 6.08 10.98
N TYR A 196 -6.94 7.39 10.88
CA TYR A 196 -5.99 8.34 10.29
C TYR A 196 -4.93 8.83 11.29
N GLY A 197 -4.95 8.32 12.53
CA GLY A 197 -3.89 8.50 13.50
C GLY A 197 -3.74 9.92 14.05
N VAL A 198 -2.53 10.24 14.49
CA VAL A 198 -2.13 11.53 15.10
C VAL A 198 -1.17 12.30 14.19
N ASN A 199 -0.34 11.58 13.43
CA ASN A 199 0.68 12.14 12.53
C ASN A 199 0.66 11.39 11.19
N TRP A 200 0.94 12.08 10.10
CA TRP A 200 1.07 11.49 8.77
C TRP A 200 2.50 11.48 8.25
N GLU A 201 2.78 10.51 7.40
CA GLU A 201 4.00 10.28 6.66
C GLU A 201 3.71 9.96 5.20
N CYS A 202 4.67 10.26 4.33
CA CYS A 202 4.65 9.90 2.91
C CYS A 202 3.32 10.27 2.20
N VAL A 203 2.75 11.43 2.51
CA VAL A 203 1.48 11.85 1.90
C VAL A 203 1.69 12.15 0.43
N ASN A 204 0.90 11.54 -0.45
CA ASN A 204 0.94 11.78 -1.90
C ASN A 204 -0.43 12.23 -2.40
N PHE A 205 -0.43 12.95 -3.52
CA PHE A 205 -1.65 13.44 -4.17
C PHE A 205 -1.80 12.85 -5.57
N LEU A 206 -2.99 12.33 -5.86
CA LEU A 206 -3.37 11.77 -7.15
C LEU A 206 -4.68 12.41 -7.62
N SER A 207 -4.80 12.60 -8.94
CA SER A 207 -6.03 13.05 -9.58
C SER A 207 -6.42 12.06 -10.67
N PHE A 208 -7.62 11.50 -10.53
CA PHE A 208 -8.24 10.65 -11.53
C PHE A 208 -9.33 11.42 -12.26
N SER A 209 -9.32 11.34 -13.59
CA SER A 209 -10.37 11.91 -14.42
C SER A 209 -10.92 10.83 -15.34
N THR A 210 -12.24 10.73 -15.39
CA THR A 210 -13.02 9.94 -16.35
C THR A 210 -13.96 10.90 -17.08
N ASP A 211 -14.60 10.46 -18.16
CA ASP A 211 -15.56 11.27 -18.92
C ASP A 211 -16.71 11.86 -18.07
N SER A 212 -16.94 11.32 -16.87
CA SER A 212 -18.06 11.70 -16.00
C SER A 212 -17.67 12.15 -14.60
N LYS A 213 -16.41 11.95 -14.19
CA LYS A 213 -15.96 12.19 -12.80
C LYS A 213 -14.50 12.59 -12.74
N GLU A 214 -14.23 13.56 -11.88
CA GLU A 214 -12.89 13.87 -11.36
C GLU A 214 -12.85 13.49 -9.88
N LYS A 215 -11.76 12.84 -9.45
CA LYS A 215 -11.54 12.45 -8.07
C LYS A 215 -10.10 12.70 -7.66
N ASN A 216 -9.94 13.44 -6.57
CA ASN A 216 -8.66 13.61 -5.94
C ASN A 216 -8.52 12.61 -4.80
N ILE A 217 -7.31 12.07 -4.65
CA ILE A 217 -6.98 11.04 -3.66
C ILE A 217 -5.69 11.45 -2.96
N LEU A 218 -5.68 11.32 -1.63
CA LEU A 218 -4.46 11.32 -0.83
C LEU A 218 -4.08 9.89 -0.45
N ILE A 219 -2.83 9.50 -0.67
CA ILE A 219 -2.23 8.29 -0.08
C ILE A 219 -1.47 8.70 1.16
N ILE A 220 -1.64 7.99 2.28
CA ILE A 220 -1.23 8.46 3.61
C ILE A 220 -0.68 7.29 4.43
N GLY A 221 0.54 7.42 4.95
CA GLY A 221 1.00 6.64 6.10
C GLY A 221 0.51 7.32 7.38
N ALA A 222 -0.26 6.63 8.21
CA ALA A 222 -0.78 7.16 9.47
C ALA A 222 -0.08 6.52 10.68
N GLU A 223 0.49 7.36 11.54
CA GLU A 223 1.13 7.01 12.81
C GLU A 223 0.31 7.44 14.02
N GLY A 224 0.63 6.89 15.20
CA GLY A 224 -0.12 7.15 16.44
C GLY A 224 -1.52 6.57 16.40
N ASN A 225 -1.64 5.47 15.66
CA ASN A 225 -2.92 4.89 15.32
C ASN A 225 -3.54 4.09 16.48
N ILE A 226 -4.82 3.74 16.33
CA ILE A 226 -5.46 2.73 17.17
C ILE A 226 -4.99 1.37 16.67
N GLU A 227 -4.22 0.65 17.47
CA GLU A 227 -3.78 -0.72 17.13
C GLU A 227 -4.99 -1.64 16.96
N ARG A 228 -4.91 -2.52 15.96
CA ARG A 228 -5.99 -3.48 15.67
C ARG A 228 -6.11 -4.45 16.84
N ASP A 229 -7.34 -4.71 17.29
CA ASP A 229 -7.59 -5.49 18.50
C ASP A 229 -6.88 -6.85 18.48
N GLN A 230 -6.86 -7.55 17.34
CA GLN A 230 -6.19 -8.85 17.22
C GLN A 230 -4.67 -8.76 17.43
N ILE A 231 -4.02 -7.67 17.00
CA ILE A 231 -2.57 -7.47 17.17
C ILE A 231 -2.29 -7.09 18.61
N ARG A 232 -3.09 -6.16 19.16
CA ARG A 232 -2.97 -5.71 20.54
C ARG A 232 -3.15 -6.85 21.55
N SER A 233 -4.04 -7.81 21.28
CA SER A 233 -4.31 -8.93 22.16
C SER A 233 -3.39 -10.14 21.95
N PHE A 234 -2.55 -10.13 20.91
CA PHE A 234 -1.70 -11.27 20.60
C PHE A 234 -0.55 -11.39 21.60
N GLU A 235 -0.33 -12.59 22.12
CA GLU A 235 0.80 -12.88 22.99
C GLU A 235 2.08 -13.01 22.15
N LEU A 236 2.98 -12.03 22.30
CA LEU A 236 4.23 -12.01 21.54
C LEU A 236 5.22 -13.04 22.07
N PRO A 237 6.04 -13.63 21.18
CA PRO A 237 7.17 -14.43 21.63
C PRO A 237 8.20 -13.61 22.39
N VAL A 238 9.00 -14.29 23.22
CA VAL A 238 10.05 -13.65 24.02
C VAL A 238 11.06 -12.95 23.10
N ASP A 239 11.50 -11.76 23.51
CA ASP A 239 12.49 -10.92 22.81
C ASP A 239 12.05 -10.38 21.43
N VAL A 240 10.83 -10.65 20.97
CA VAL A 240 10.25 -10.00 19.79
C VAL A 240 9.52 -8.73 20.22
N THR A 241 9.92 -7.60 19.64
CA THR A 241 9.29 -6.31 19.92
C THR A 241 7.90 -6.22 19.27
N PRO A 242 6.93 -5.51 19.89
CA PRO A 242 5.66 -5.22 19.23
C PRO A 242 5.87 -4.52 17.88
N ARG A 243 4.98 -4.80 16.92
CA ARG A 243 4.94 -4.07 15.64
C ARG A 243 4.74 -2.58 15.89
N THR A 244 5.31 -1.74 15.03
CA THR A 244 5.00 -0.31 15.04
C THR A 244 3.51 -0.11 14.71
N VAL A 245 2.80 0.62 15.57
CA VAL A 245 1.38 0.92 15.36
C VAL A 245 1.20 1.96 14.26
N ARG A 246 0.92 1.48 13.05
CA ARG A 246 0.76 2.32 11.86
C ARG A 246 -0.21 1.71 10.86
N THR A 247 -0.68 2.51 9.91
CA THR A 247 -1.56 2.01 8.84
C THR A 247 -1.34 2.78 7.55
N GLN A 248 -1.32 2.05 6.43
CA GLN A 248 -1.34 2.66 5.12
C GLN A 248 -2.79 2.85 4.64
N VAL A 249 -3.23 4.09 4.58
CA VAL A 249 -4.60 4.47 4.20
C VAL A 249 -4.61 5.37 2.97
N TRP A 250 -5.79 5.56 2.41
CA TRP A 250 -6.08 6.57 1.41
C TRP A 250 -7.37 7.32 1.77
N MET A 251 -7.55 8.53 1.23
CA MET A 251 -8.82 9.24 1.26
C MET A 251 -9.12 9.89 -0.07
N SER A 252 -10.39 9.94 -0.45
CA SER A 252 -10.92 10.81 -1.50
C SER A 252 -11.55 12.05 -0.89
N GLY A 253 -11.47 13.16 -1.63
CA GLY A 253 -12.04 14.40 -1.19
C GLY A 253 -12.01 15.48 -2.26
N ASP A 254 -12.70 16.57 -1.96
CA ASP A 254 -12.81 17.73 -2.83
C ASP A 254 -11.86 18.83 -2.37
N LEU A 255 -11.23 19.51 -3.33
CA LEU A 255 -10.48 20.72 -3.05
C LEU A 255 -11.47 21.89 -2.95
N VAL A 256 -11.48 22.56 -1.80
CA VAL A 256 -12.35 23.72 -1.54
C VAL A 256 -11.51 24.91 -1.11
N LYS A 257 -11.90 26.11 -1.54
CA LYS A 257 -11.27 27.36 -1.12
C LYS A 257 -12.10 28.04 -0.05
N ASN A 258 -11.45 28.44 1.04
CA ASN A 258 -12.05 29.27 2.09
C ASN A 258 -11.14 30.48 2.40
N SER A 259 -11.46 31.24 3.44
CA SER A 259 -10.68 32.41 3.87
C SER A 259 -9.26 32.07 4.35
N ALA A 260 -9.00 30.82 4.73
CA ALA A 260 -7.71 30.33 5.21
C ALA A 260 -6.86 29.67 4.11
N GLY A 261 -7.35 29.59 2.87
CA GLY A 261 -6.64 28.99 1.73
C GLY A 261 -7.40 27.85 1.07
N ILE A 262 -6.67 26.84 0.59
CA ILE A 262 -7.24 25.60 0.06
C ILE A 262 -7.30 24.53 1.15
N LYS A 263 -8.41 23.80 1.20
CA LYS A 263 -8.63 22.62 2.03
C LYS A 263 -9.01 21.42 1.18
N PHE A 264 -8.69 20.24 1.67
CA PHE A 264 -9.13 18.96 1.10
C PHE A 264 -10.21 18.38 2.02
N GLN A 265 -11.45 18.38 1.54
CA GLN A 265 -12.62 17.94 2.31
C GLN A 265 -12.84 16.44 2.10
N TYR A 266 -12.67 15.66 3.16
CA TYR A 266 -12.88 14.21 3.15
C TYR A 266 -14.28 13.82 2.64
N GLN A 267 -14.34 12.83 1.75
CA GLN A 267 -15.58 12.22 1.23
C GLN A 267 -15.65 10.73 1.56
N SER A 268 -14.60 9.98 1.24
CA SER A 268 -14.48 8.55 1.49
C SER A 268 -13.02 8.16 1.68
N GLY A 269 -12.74 6.94 2.10
CA GLY A 269 -11.38 6.48 2.31
C GLY A 269 -11.32 5.04 2.74
N GLY A 270 -10.13 4.47 2.80
CA GLY A 270 -9.94 3.06 3.13
C GLY A 270 -8.48 2.72 3.35
N PHE A 271 -8.21 1.43 3.51
CA PHE A 271 -6.86 0.91 3.52
C PHE A 271 -6.31 0.89 2.09
N LEU A 272 -5.04 1.26 1.92
CA LEU A 272 -4.30 0.93 0.70
C LEU A 272 -3.73 -0.49 0.80
N ASP A 273 -3.39 -0.91 2.01
CA ASP A 273 -2.98 -2.27 2.33
C ASP A 273 -3.42 -2.61 3.76
N HIS A 274 -3.85 -3.86 3.97
CA HIS A 274 -4.36 -4.34 5.24
C HIS A 274 -3.32 -5.06 6.12
N GLY A 275 -2.08 -5.20 5.64
CA GLY A 275 -1.00 -5.88 6.35
C GLY A 275 0.08 -4.92 6.85
N ALA A 276 1.34 -5.36 6.75
CA ALA A 276 2.51 -4.63 7.24
C ALA A 276 3.02 -3.53 6.29
N TYR A 277 2.48 -3.46 5.07
CA TYR A 277 2.86 -2.48 4.05
C TYR A 277 2.71 -1.03 4.56
N TYR A 278 3.73 -0.22 4.36
CA TYR A 278 3.77 1.16 4.81
C TYR A 278 4.68 2.05 3.94
N ALA A 279 4.71 3.35 4.24
CA ALA A 279 5.53 4.35 3.56
C ALA A 279 5.32 4.37 2.04
N ALA A 280 4.06 4.28 1.62
CA ALA A 280 3.71 4.26 0.20
C ALA A 280 4.13 5.55 -0.49
N ASN A 281 4.79 5.42 -1.64
CA ASN A 281 5.18 6.55 -2.48
C ASN A 281 4.88 6.23 -3.94
N SER A 282 4.27 7.20 -4.62
CA SER A 282 3.65 7.05 -5.93
C SER A 282 4.22 8.04 -6.92
N PHE A 283 4.11 7.70 -8.20
CA PHE A 283 4.42 8.61 -9.29
C PHE A 283 3.47 8.35 -10.45
N ARG A 284 3.30 9.37 -11.29
CA ARG A 284 2.58 9.23 -12.55
C ARG A 284 3.57 8.82 -13.64
N GLU A 285 3.41 7.62 -14.19
CA GLU A 285 4.26 7.12 -15.25
C GLU A 285 4.09 7.96 -16.52
N ALA A 286 5.17 8.57 -17.00
CA ALA A 286 5.11 9.52 -18.12
C ALA A 286 4.61 8.90 -19.44
N LYS A 287 4.85 7.61 -19.69
CA LYS A 287 4.48 6.95 -20.96
C LYS A 287 2.99 6.59 -21.03
N SER A 288 2.44 6.05 -19.95
CA SER A 288 1.07 5.52 -19.91
C SER A 288 0.09 6.47 -19.21
N GLY A 289 0.58 7.40 -18.39
CA GLY A 289 -0.24 8.21 -17.50
C GLY A 289 -0.78 7.47 -16.28
N ARG A 290 -0.43 6.19 -16.08
CA ARG A 290 -0.81 5.39 -14.91
C ARG A 290 -0.19 5.95 -13.64
N TYR A 291 -0.88 5.79 -12.51
CA TYR A 291 -0.29 6.00 -11.19
C TYR A 291 0.28 4.68 -10.69
N ILE A 292 1.58 4.65 -10.43
CA ILE A 292 2.27 3.50 -9.86
C ILE A 292 2.67 3.84 -8.43
N VAL A 293 2.43 2.92 -7.50
CA VAL A 293 2.81 3.06 -6.09
C VAL A 293 3.72 1.91 -5.66
N TYR A 294 4.74 2.25 -4.88
CA TYR A 294 5.58 1.31 -4.14
C TYR A 294 5.39 1.55 -2.65
N GLY A 295 5.59 0.51 -1.85
CA GLY A 295 5.65 0.64 -0.40
C GLY A 295 6.61 -0.37 0.20
N TRP A 296 6.87 -0.20 1.48
CA TRP A 296 7.81 -0.99 2.26
C TRP A 296 7.07 -2.03 3.09
N VAL A 297 7.54 -3.28 3.03
CA VAL A 297 7.15 -4.36 3.93
C VAL A 297 8.26 -4.54 4.96
N PRO A 298 8.02 -4.21 6.24
CA PRO A 298 9.02 -4.26 7.31
C PRO A 298 9.25 -5.69 7.85
N GLU A 299 10.44 -5.95 8.40
CA GLU A 299 10.74 -7.19 9.14
C GLU A 299 10.58 -6.97 10.66
N GLU A 300 9.35 -6.68 11.09
CA GLU A 300 9.02 -6.39 12.51
C GLU A 300 8.57 -7.63 13.30
N ASP A 301 8.55 -8.79 12.66
CA ASP A 301 8.04 -10.03 13.23
C ASP A 301 9.16 -10.99 13.67
N ILE A 302 10.40 -10.50 13.76
CA ILE A 302 11.59 -11.24 14.17
C ILE A 302 12.42 -10.44 15.17
N THR A 303 13.28 -11.13 15.93
CA THR A 303 14.22 -10.46 16.84
C THR A 303 15.29 -9.66 16.09
N ALA A 304 15.82 -8.62 16.73
CA ALA A 304 16.94 -7.84 16.19
C ALA A 304 18.21 -8.69 15.98
N GLU A 305 18.44 -9.72 16.80
CA GLU A 305 19.53 -10.67 16.59
C GLU A 305 19.34 -11.49 15.31
N ARG A 306 18.12 -11.99 15.06
CA ARG A 306 17.81 -12.71 13.82
C ARG A 306 17.97 -11.81 12.60
N ALA A 307 17.47 -10.57 12.65
CA ALA A 307 17.64 -9.62 11.56
C ALA A 307 19.14 -9.36 11.25
N ARG A 308 19.97 -9.18 12.28
CA ARG A 308 21.43 -9.04 12.11
C ARG A 308 22.09 -10.27 11.50
N LYS A 309 21.70 -11.48 11.92
CA LYS A 309 22.19 -12.75 11.33
C LYS A 309 21.74 -12.91 9.87
N LYS A 310 20.54 -12.43 9.54
CA LYS A 310 20.00 -12.42 8.17
C LYS A 310 20.78 -11.49 7.25
N GLY A 311 21.31 -10.39 7.80
CA GLY A 311 22.11 -9.41 7.06
C GLY A 311 21.29 -8.41 6.23
N TRP A 312 19.96 -8.41 6.37
CA TRP A 312 19.05 -7.44 5.76
C TRP A 312 17.77 -7.28 6.58
N ASN A 313 17.08 -6.15 6.41
CA ASN A 313 15.81 -5.86 7.08
C ASN A 313 14.87 -5.06 6.15
N GLY A 314 13.70 -5.62 5.88
CA GLY A 314 12.66 -5.03 5.04
C GLY A 314 12.81 -5.35 3.55
N SER A 315 11.70 -5.24 2.83
CA SER A 315 11.64 -5.34 1.37
C SER A 315 10.69 -4.28 0.81
N LEU A 316 10.86 -3.91 -0.45
CA LEU A 316 9.78 -3.24 -1.16
C LEU A 316 8.72 -4.28 -1.56
N ALA A 317 7.46 -3.91 -1.44
CA ALA A 317 6.36 -4.68 -1.98
C ALA A 317 6.33 -4.58 -3.51
N LEU A 318 5.54 -5.43 -4.15
CA LEU A 318 5.29 -5.35 -5.58
C LEU A 318 4.75 -3.96 -5.97
N PRO A 319 5.20 -3.40 -7.11
CA PRO A 319 4.57 -2.21 -7.66
C PRO A 319 3.09 -2.44 -7.96
N ARG A 320 2.27 -1.47 -7.60
CA ARG A 320 0.82 -1.51 -7.81
C ARG A 320 0.39 -0.36 -8.70
N GLU A 321 -0.53 -0.64 -9.62
CA GLU A 321 -1.27 0.38 -10.35
C GLU A 321 -2.46 0.85 -9.50
N LEU A 322 -2.58 2.16 -9.36
CA LEU A 322 -3.73 2.83 -8.75
C LEU A 322 -4.63 3.43 -9.83
N PHE A 323 -5.94 3.21 -9.68
CA PHE A 323 -6.94 3.69 -10.63
C PHE A 323 -8.29 3.95 -9.94
N LEU A 324 -9.19 4.69 -10.57
CA LEU A 324 -10.56 4.83 -10.06
C LEU A 324 -11.37 3.59 -10.45
N LEU A 325 -11.71 2.75 -9.47
CA LEU A 325 -12.53 1.55 -9.68
C LEU A 325 -14.01 1.90 -9.57
N LYS A 326 -14.80 1.43 -10.55
CA LYS A 326 -16.27 1.49 -10.54
C LYS A 326 -16.86 0.09 -10.46
N VAL A 327 -17.73 -0.16 -9.49
CA VAL A 327 -18.58 -1.36 -9.42
C VAL A 327 -20.02 -0.95 -9.78
N PRO A 328 -20.49 -1.26 -11.00
CA PRO A 328 -21.76 -0.73 -11.49
C PRO A 328 -22.96 -1.53 -10.97
N ARG A 329 -24.11 -0.85 -10.88
CA ARG A 329 -25.44 -1.45 -10.67
C ARG A 329 -25.55 -2.41 -9.48
N VAL A 330 -24.84 -2.11 -8.40
CA VAL A 330 -24.88 -2.86 -7.13
C VAL A 330 -26.24 -2.68 -6.47
N VAL A 331 -26.81 -3.78 -5.97
CA VAL A 331 -28.07 -3.78 -5.21
C VAL A 331 -27.88 -4.12 -3.74
N LYS A 332 -26.88 -4.96 -3.41
CA LYS A 332 -26.55 -5.34 -2.03
C LYS A 332 -25.13 -5.88 -1.93
N ALA A 333 -24.58 -5.89 -0.72
CA ALA A 333 -23.42 -6.71 -0.35
C ALA A 333 -23.90 -8.04 0.27
N LEU A 334 -22.97 -8.88 0.73
CA LEU A 334 -23.31 -10.16 1.38
C LEU A 334 -24.15 -9.97 2.66
N HIS A 335 -23.62 -9.25 3.65
CA HIS A 335 -24.29 -9.06 4.95
C HIS A 335 -24.42 -7.58 5.35
N SER A 336 -23.35 -6.78 5.23
CA SER A 336 -23.40 -5.34 5.55
C SER A 336 -24.38 -4.58 4.65
N SER A 337 -25.05 -3.57 5.22
CA SER A 337 -25.77 -2.59 4.40
C SER A 337 -24.76 -1.80 3.54
N LEU A 338 -25.14 -1.44 2.31
CA LEU A 338 -24.26 -0.63 1.44
C LEU A 338 -23.83 0.68 2.10
N THR A 339 -24.71 1.30 2.89
CA THR A 339 -24.43 2.56 3.60
C THR A 339 -23.41 2.43 4.73
N GLU A 340 -23.14 1.22 5.22
CA GLU A 340 -22.11 0.96 6.25
C GLU A 340 -20.72 0.80 5.64
N ILE A 341 -20.63 0.54 4.33
CA ILE A 341 -19.39 0.28 3.59
C ILE A 341 -18.79 1.61 3.13
N THR A 342 -18.17 2.32 4.06
CA THR A 342 -17.72 3.72 3.93
C THR A 342 -16.46 3.93 3.09
N ASN A 343 -15.84 2.84 2.61
CA ASN A 343 -14.71 2.90 1.66
C ASN A 343 -15.16 2.96 0.18
N PHE A 344 -16.44 3.20 -0.06
CA PHE A 344 -16.99 3.52 -1.38
C PHE A 344 -17.80 4.82 -1.33
N GLU A 345 -17.71 5.58 -2.41
CA GLU A 345 -18.72 6.57 -2.75
C GLU A 345 -19.84 5.90 -3.55
N MET A 346 -21.09 6.23 -3.26
CA MET A 346 -22.25 5.60 -3.87
C MET A 346 -23.08 6.61 -4.65
N GLU A 347 -23.46 6.25 -5.87
CA GLU A 347 -24.40 7.02 -6.68
C GLU A 347 -25.63 6.20 -7.01
N ARG A 348 -26.81 6.71 -6.63
CA ARG A 348 -28.07 6.04 -6.90
C ARG A 348 -28.49 6.24 -8.34
N ARG A 349 -28.81 5.14 -9.03
CA ARG A 349 -29.36 5.13 -10.38
C ARG A 349 -30.88 5.27 -10.38
N GLY A 350 -31.45 5.62 -11.53
CA GLY A 350 -32.91 5.72 -11.70
C GLY A 350 -33.66 4.42 -11.44
N ASP A 351 -33.03 3.27 -11.70
CA ASP A 351 -33.58 1.94 -11.43
C ASP A 351 -33.49 1.51 -9.95
N GLY A 352 -32.87 2.32 -9.09
CA GLY A 352 -32.67 2.05 -7.66
C GLY A 352 -31.44 1.23 -7.31
N ALA A 353 -30.64 0.78 -8.28
CA ALA A 353 -29.30 0.24 -8.02
C ALA A 353 -28.29 1.38 -7.77
N PHE A 354 -27.07 1.02 -7.36
CA PHE A 354 -25.99 1.97 -7.07
C PHE A 354 -24.78 1.72 -7.97
N ASP A 355 -24.17 2.79 -8.46
CA ASP A 355 -22.79 2.73 -8.93
C ASP A 355 -21.87 3.06 -7.76
N LEU A 356 -20.95 2.16 -7.44
CA LEU A 356 -19.98 2.35 -6.37
C LEU A 356 -18.63 2.75 -6.95
N TYR A 357 -17.94 3.68 -6.29
CA TYR A 357 -16.63 4.19 -6.68
C TYR A 357 -15.64 4.08 -5.51
N THR A 358 -14.43 3.58 -5.78
CA THR A 358 -13.36 3.45 -4.77
C THR A 358 -11.98 3.51 -5.43
N LEU A 359 -10.92 3.51 -4.63
CA LEU A 359 -9.56 3.34 -5.13
C LEU A 359 -9.33 1.89 -5.55
N GLY A 360 -9.10 1.68 -6.85
CA GLY A 360 -8.65 0.42 -7.41
C GLY A 360 -7.15 0.22 -7.19
N ILE A 361 -6.76 -1.00 -6.84
CA ILE A 361 -5.40 -1.38 -6.50
C ILE A 361 -5.15 -2.78 -7.07
N ARG A 362 -4.14 -2.91 -7.93
CA ARG A 362 -3.71 -4.21 -8.47
C ARG A 362 -2.20 -4.22 -8.73
N PRO A 363 -1.53 -5.39 -8.72
CA PRO A 363 -0.15 -5.47 -9.20
C PRO A 363 -0.06 -4.99 -10.65
N ILE A 364 1.06 -4.36 -11.02
CA ILE A 364 1.25 -3.89 -12.40
C ILE A 364 1.20 -5.04 -13.40
N ALA A 365 0.68 -4.74 -14.59
CA ALA A 365 0.53 -5.73 -15.67
C ALA A 365 1.87 -6.33 -16.14
N GLU A 366 2.96 -5.56 -16.00
CA GLU A 366 4.31 -6.02 -16.35
C GLU A 366 4.72 -7.27 -15.57
N PHE A 367 4.20 -7.47 -14.35
CA PHE A 367 4.48 -8.67 -13.56
C PHE A 367 4.10 -9.97 -14.28
N GLU A 368 3.12 -9.92 -15.20
CA GLU A 368 2.75 -11.07 -16.02
C GLU A 368 3.91 -11.58 -16.90
N HIS A 369 4.96 -10.78 -17.13
CA HIS A 369 6.17 -11.23 -17.80
C HIS A 369 6.84 -12.42 -17.06
N PHE A 370 6.85 -12.41 -15.73
CA PHE A 370 7.42 -13.52 -14.94
C PHE A 370 6.64 -14.82 -15.11
N ARG A 371 5.35 -14.76 -15.46
CA ARG A 371 4.56 -15.95 -15.79
C ARG A 371 5.11 -16.68 -17.01
N ASN A 372 5.80 -15.99 -17.93
CA ASN A 372 6.45 -16.64 -19.06
C ASN A 372 7.80 -17.25 -18.70
N LEU A 373 8.43 -16.76 -17.63
CA LEU A 373 9.70 -17.23 -17.11
C LEU A 373 9.56 -18.28 -15.99
N SER A 374 8.33 -18.57 -15.55
CA SER A 374 8.04 -19.58 -14.54
C SER A 374 8.59 -20.95 -14.95
N ILE A 375 9.20 -21.66 -14.02
CA ILE A 375 9.74 -23.01 -14.25
C ILE A 375 8.62 -24.01 -14.52
N LYS A 376 7.48 -23.88 -13.80
CA LYS A 376 6.30 -24.72 -13.99
C LYS A 376 5.02 -23.90 -13.97
N LYS A 377 4.01 -24.41 -14.69
CA LYS A 377 2.67 -23.86 -14.74
C LYS A 377 1.68 -24.96 -14.39
N TYR A 378 0.74 -24.64 -13.52
CA TYR A 378 -0.36 -25.53 -13.14
C TYR A 378 -1.68 -24.83 -13.43
N GLN A 379 -2.68 -25.60 -13.85
CA GLN A 379 -4.02 -25.11 -14.12
C GLN A 379 -5.04 -26.21 -13.80
N SER A 380 -6.16 -25.84 -13.20
CA SER A 380 -7.24 -26.79 -12.93
C SER A 380 -7.92 -27.21 -14.22
N GLU A 381 -8.17 -28.51 -14.38
CA GLU A 381 -8.85 -29.08 -15.56
C GLU A 381 -10.37 -28.89 -15.52
N SER A 382 -10.92 -28.75 -14.32
CA SER A 382 -12.36 -28.57 -14.07
C SER A 382 -12.57 -27.69 -12.84
N SER A 383 -13.82 -27.25 -12.65
CA SER A 383 -14.22 -26.56 -11.43
C SER A 383 -14.22 -27.50 -10.23
N ILE A 384 -13.85 -26.98 -9.07
CA ILE A 384 -13.79 -27.73 -7.82
C ILE A 384 -14.86 -27.18 -6.89
N GLU A 385 -15.84 -28.02 -6.54
CA GLU A 385 -16.87 -27.69 -5.56
C GLU A 385 -16.36 -28.05 -4.15
N LEU A 386 -16.52 -27.16 -3.18
CA LEU A 386 -16.15 -27.36 -1.78
C LEU A 386 -17.14 -26.67 -0.84
N PRO A 387 -17.33 -27.19 0.40
CA PRO A 387 -16.94 -28.54 0.84
C PRO A 387 -17.69 -29.63 0.05
N GLN A 388 -17.17 -30.85 0.06
CA GLN A 388 -17.86 -32.03 -0.48
C GLN A 388 -18.12 -33.04 0.63
N SER A 389 -19.34 -33.54 0.73
CA SER A 389 -19.75 -34.49 1.76
C SER A 389 -18.95 -35.79 1.72
N SER A 390 -18.43 -36.17 0.54
CA SER A 390 -17.65 -37.39 0.29
C SER A 390 -16.14 -37.22 0.47
N GLN A 391 -15.59 -36.01 0.26
CA GLN A 391 -14.13 -35.74 0.26
C GLN A 391 -13.68 -34.78 1.37
N GLY A 392 -14.64 -34.18 2.08
CA GLY A 392 -14.42 -33.24 3.16
C GLY A 392 -14.25 -31.79 2.67
N ARG A 393 -13.57 -31.00 3.50
CA ARG A 393 -13.41 -29.55 3.32
C ARG A 393 -12.13 -29.12 2.60
N HIS A 394 -11.21 -30.06 2.37
CA HIS A 394 -9.90 -29.80 1.77
C HIS A 394 -9.78 -30.51 0.43
N GLN A 395 -9.22 -29.84 -0.57
CA GLN A 395 -8.83 -30.45 -1.84
C GLN A 395 -7.38 -30.06 -2.15
N TRP A 396 -6.47 -31.04 -2.12
CA TRP A 396 -5.10 -30.83 -2.58
C TRP A 396 -5.10 -30.43 -4.06
N LEU A 397 -4.27 -29.46 -4.42
CA LEU A 397 -4.17 -28.94 -5.79
C LEU A 397 -2.83 -29.29 -6.41
N TYR A 398 -1.75 -28.71 -5.89
CA TYR A 398 -0.41 -28.78 -6.48
C TYR A 398 0.68 -28.75 -5.40
N SER A 399 1.84 -29.33 -5.73
CA SER A 399 3.08 -29.14 -4.98
C SER A 399 4.04 -28.27 -5.78
N THR A 400 4.42 -27.10 -5.26
CA THR A 400 5.40 -26.24 -5.91
C THR A 400 6.82 -26.79 -5.81
N ILE A 401 7.73 -26.35 -6.66
CA ILE A 401 9.15 -26.72 -6.60
C ILE A 401 10.01 -25.58 -6.06
N SER A 402 9.53 -24.33 -6.11
CA SER A 402 10.21 -23.17 -5.52
C SER A 402 9.45 -22.57 -4.34
N ALA A 403 10.12 -21.64 -3.65
CA ALA A 403 9.54 -20.79 -2.61
C ALA A 403 8.93 -19.49 -3.18
N THR A 404 8.82 -19.39 -4.50
CA THR A 404 8.57 -18.17 -5.27
C THR A 404 7.54 -18.44 -6.38
N TRP A 405 6.29 -18.10 -6.13
CA TRP A 405 5.20 -18.44 -7.04
C TRP A 405 4.04 -17.45 -6.95
N GLU A 406 3.20 -17.49 -7.97
CA GLU A 406 1.94 -16.75 -8.04
C GLU A 406 0.79 -17.75 -8.23
N LEU A 407 -0.32 -17.52 -7.51
CA LEU A 407 -1.58 -18.23 -7.68
C LEU A 407 -2.67 -17.21 -8.04
N GLU A 408 -3.45 -17.52 -9.07
CA GLU A 408 -4.71 -16.85 -9.36
C GLU A 408 -5.87 -17.83 -9.26
N ALA A 409 -6.98 -17.38 -8.66
CA ALA A 409 -8.19 -18.18 -8.57
C ALA A 409 -9.45 -17.31 -8.72
N THR A 410 -10.46 -17.87 -9.40
CA THR A 410 -11.82 -17.32 -9.41
C THR A 410 -12.75 -18.30 -8.69
N ILE A 411 -13.49 -17.80 -7.71
CA ILE A 411 -14.31 -18.59 -6.82
C ILE A 411 -15.72 -18.01 -6.78
N SER A 412 -16.69 -18.79 -7.23
CA SER A 412 -18.11 -18.50 -7.02
C SER A 412 -18.49 -18.90 -5.60
N VAL A 413 -19.07 -17.94 -4.86
CA VAL A 413 -19.44 -18.12 -3.45
C VAL A 413 -20.96 -18.01 -3.35
N SER A 414 -21.62 -19.02 -2.80
CA SER A 414 -23.07 -18.99 -2.57
C SER A 414 -23.40 -18.60 -1.11
N ALA A 415 -24.69 -18.43 -0.81
CA ALA A 415 -25.14 -18.02 0.53
C ALA A 415 -24.81 -19.03 1.64
N GLY A 416 -24.65 -20.32 1.30
CA GLY A 416 -24.31 -21.38 2.27
C GLY A 416 -22.81 -21.48 2.60
N CYS A 417 -21.94 -20.73 1.92
CA CYS A 417 -20.50 -20.74 2.18
C CYS A 417 -20.18 -19.89 3.40
N GLU A 418 -19.38 -20.42 4.34
CA GLU A 418 -18.93 -19.71 5.54
C GLU A 418 -17.50 -19.16 5.36
N THR A 419 -16.59 -20.00 4.88
CA THR A 419 -15.21 -19.60 4.53
C THR A 419 -14.73 -20.30 3.27
N VAL A 420 -13.86 -19.65 2.50
CA VAL A 420 -13.18 -20.26 1.34
C VAL A 420 -11.81 -19.63 1.12
N GLY A 421 -10.85 -20.44 0.66
CA GLY A 421 -9.55 -19.96 0.23
C GLY A 421 -8.53 -21.08 0.12
N PHE A 422 -7.29 -20.81 0.56
CA PHE A 422 -6.16 -21.70 0.33
C PHE A 422 -5.31 -21.89 1.60
N CYS A 423 -4.89 -23.13 1.81
CA CYS A 423 -3.81 -23.50 2.70
C CYS A 423 -2.52 -23.58 1.87
N ILE A 424 -1.47 -22.90 2.30
CA ILE A 424 -0.15 -22.91 1.66
C ILE A 424 0.92 -23.26 2.68
N ARG A 425 2.06 -23.76 2.20
CA ARG A 425 3.21 -24.10 3.05
C ARG A 425 2.82 -25.00 4.22
N HIS A 426 2.05 -26.03 3.92
CA HIS A 426 1.51 -26.89 4.96
C HIS A 426 2.13 -28.28 4.92
N ASN A 427 2.20 -28.93 6.08
CA ASN A 427 2.47 -30.35 6.18
C ASN A 427 1.17 -31.17 6.04
N HIS A 428 1.28 -32.49 6.02
CA HIS A 428 0.17 -33.39 5.72
C HIS A 428 -0.99 -33.28 6.72
N ASP A 429 -0.70 -32.97 7.99
CA ASP A 429 -1.71 -32.84 9.05
C ASP A 429 -2.12 -31.39 9.34
N PHE A 430 -1.58 -30.42 8.59
CA PHE A 430 -1.82 -28.98 8.74
C PHE A 430 -1.39 -28.39 10.11
N SER A 431 -0.58 -29.11 10.90
CA SER A 431 0.00 -28.55 12.14
C SER A 431 1.00 -27.42 11.85
N VAL A 432 1.62 -27.43 10.68
CA VAL A 432 2.28 -26.27 10.08
C VAL A 432 1.46 -25.89 8.86
N CYS A 433 0.97 -24.64 8.79
CA CYS A 433 0.16 -24.15 7.68
C CYS A 433 0.02 -22.62 7.75
N THR A 434 0.05 -21.97 6.58
CA THR A 434 -0.46 -20.60 6.43
C THR A 434 -1.77 -20.66 5.66
N THR A 435 -2.83 -20.05 6.18
CA THR A 435 -4.12 -20.01 5.48
C THR A 435 -4.48 -18.61 5.01
N ILE A 436 -5.01 -18.51 3.80
CA ILE A 436 -5.57 -17.29 3.22
C ILE A 436 -7.05 -17.56 3.01
N LEU A 437 -7.90 -16.99 3.87
CA LEU A 437 -9.32 -17.32 3.92
C LEU A 437 -10.18 -16.06 3.81
N PHE A 438 -11.15 -16.11 2.90
CA PHE A 438 -12.28 -15.19 2.89
C PHE A 438 -13.40 -15.77 3.77
N SER A 439 -13.84 -15.03 4.78
CA SER A 439 -15.05 -15.34 5.55
C SER A 439 -16.21 -14.51 5.04
N THR A 440 -17.29 -15.18 4.62
CA THR A 440 -18.52 -14.52 4.18
C THR A 440 -19.18 -13.82 5.35
N LEU A 441 -19.33 -14.52 6.49
CA LEU A 441 -19.96 -14.02 7.72
C LEU A 441 -19.24 -12.79 8.28
N LEU A 442 -17.92 -12.87 8.45
CA LEU A 442 -17.14 -11.75 8.97
C LEU A 442 -16.96 -10.65 7.93
N GLN A 443 -17.10 -10.98 6.63
CA GLN A 443 -16.75 -10.12 5.50
C GLN A 443 -15.31 -9.62 5.64
N SER A 444 -14.36 -10.55 5.71
CA SER A 444 -12.94 -10.27 5.81
C SER A 444 -12.10 -11.31 5.08
N ILE A 445 -10.93 -10.89 4.59
CA ILE A 445 -9.87 -11.79 4.12
C ILE A 445 -8.79 -11.80 5.19
N THR A 446 -8.41 -13.00 5.64
CA THR A 446 -7.42 -13.20 6.69
C THR A 446 -6.27 -14.05 6.19
N VAL A 447 -5.05 -13.59 6.42
CA VAL A 447 -3.85 -14.41 6.36
C VAL A 447 -3.56 -14.88 7.79
N ASN A 448 -3.95 -16.12 8.09
CA ASN A 448 -3.67 -16.71 9.40
C ASN A 448 -2.25 -17.27 9.42
N ARG A 449 -1.47 -16.78 10.39
CA ARG A 449 -0.05 -17.09 10.55
C ARG A 449 0.28 -17.89 11.81
N GLU A 450 -0.70 -18.20 12.64
CA GLU A 450 -0.49 -18.83 13.96
C GLU A 450 0.19 -20.19 13.88
N ALA A 451 -0.01 -20.91 12.77
CA ALA A 451 0.62 -22.19 12.49
C ALA A 451 1.69 -22.12 11.38
N THR A 452 2.11 -20.92 10.94
CA THR A 452 3.06 -20.79 9.80
C THR A 452 4.44 -21.39 10.11
N ASN A 453 4.89 -21.29 11.35
CA ASN A 453 6.15 -21.86 11.81
C ASN A 453 6.06 -22.23 13.31
N VAL A 454 7.03 -23.00 13.80
CA VAL A 454 7.11 -23.46 15.21
C VAL A 454 8.25 -22.77 15.99
N GLU A 455 8.93 -21.80 15.37
CA GLU A 455 10.10 -21.16 15.98
C GLU A 455 9.66 -20.16 17.06
N PRO A 456 10.26 -20.20 18.26
CA PRO A 456 9.80 -19.42 19.41
C PRO A 456 10.19 -17.94 19.36
N ASP A 457 10.96 -17.50 18.35
CA ASP A 457 11.48 -16.15 18.19
C ASP A 457 10.84 -15.39 17.00
N ILE A 458 9.67 -15.85 16.55
CA ILE A 458 8.93 -15.27 15.41
C ILE A 458 7.51 -14.90 15.82
N ASN A 459 7.13 -13.65 15.59
CA ASN A 459 5.75 -13.21 15.75
C ASN A 459 4.87 -13.80 14.64
N ARG A 460 3.84 -14.52 15.06
CA ARG A 460 2.91 -15.26 14.21
C ARG A 460 1.50 -14.67 14.21
N CYS A 461 1.34 -13.43 14.70
CA CYS A 461 0.05 -12.76 14.70
C CYS A 461 -0.50 -12.61 13.27
N SER A 462 -1.73 -13.09 13.07
CA SER A 462 -2.46 -13.02 11.82
C SER A 462 -2.69 -11.58 11.32
N GLU A 463 -2.84 -11.44 10.01
CA GLU A 463 -3.23 -10.19 9.35
C GLU A 463 -4.62 -10.34 8.74
N SER A 464 -5.45 -9.31 8.82
CA SER A 464 -6.83 -9.37 8.32
C SER A 464 -7.32 -8.00 7.87
N GLY A 465 -8.16 -7.99 6.84
CA GLY A 465 -8.82 -6.78 6.33
C GLY A 465 -10.27 -7.02 5.93
N PRO A 466 -11.15 -6.02 6.06
CA PRO A 466 -12.53 -6.10 5.62
C PRO A 466 -12.63 -6.33 4.09
N PHE A 467 -13.53 -7.19 3.66
CA PHE A 467 -13.80 -7.43 2.25
C PHE A 467 -15.22 -7.99 2.06
N THR A 468 -15.92 -7.57 1.01
CA THR A 468 -17.21 -8.20 0.66
C THR A 468 -17.40 -8.29 -0.84
N LEU A 469 -18.32 -9.17 -1.23
CA LEU A 469 -18.77 -9.37 -2.60
C LEU A 469 -20.10 -8.65 -2.79
N PHE A 470 -20.28 -8.05 -3.95
CA PHE A 470 -21.51 -7.36 -4.30
C PHE A 470 -22.42 -8.23 -5.16
N THR A 471 -23.74 -8.03 -5.03
CA THR A 471 -24.73 -8.48 -6.00
C THR A 471 -25.10 -7.30 -6.87
N SER A 472 -25.02 -7.47 -8.19
CA SER A 472 -25.38 -6.45 -9.18
C SER A 472 -26.49 -6.92 -10.12
N ARG A 473 -27.20 -5.98 -10.74
CA ARG A 473 -28.20 -6.29 -11.78
C ARG A 473 -27.52 -6.50 -13.14
N ARG A 474 -27.87 -7.58 -13.85
CA ARG A 474 -27.53 -7.78 -15.27
C ARG A 474 -28.44 -6.96 -16.18
N GLY A 475 -27.94 -6.67 -17.40
CA GLY A 475 -28.71 -6.01 -18.46
C GLY A 475 -28.41 -4.52 -18.63
N THR A 476 -29.29 -3.78 -19.31
CA THR A 476 -29.30 -2.30 -19.43
C THR A 476 -30.39 -1.69 -18.55
N GLU A 477 -30.39 -0.37 -18.35
CA GLU A 477 -31.40 0.31 -17.52
C GLU A 477 -32.83 0.15 -18.03
N ASN A 478 -33.01 -0.11 -19.33
CA ASN A 478 -34.32 -0.15 -20.00
C ASN A 478 -34.89 -1.57 -20.18
N GLN A 479 -34.31 -2.60 -19.55
CA GLN A 479 -34.86 -3.95 -19.67
C GLN A 479 -36.16 -4.10 -18.87
N THR A 480 -37.23 -4.47 -19.57
CA THR A 480 -38.53 -4.84 -19.02
C THR A 480 -38.64 -6.37 -18.94
N GLY A 481 -38.31 -6.94 -17.77
CA GLY A 481 -38.31 -8.38 -17.53
C GLY A 481 -37.83 -8.73 -16.11
N PRO A 482 -37.75 -10.02 -15.74
CA PRO A 482 -37.16 -10.43 -14.47
C PRO A 482 -35.73 -9.89 -14.34
N VAL A 483 -35.41 -9.29 -13.19
CA VAL A 483 -34.08 -8.73 -12.95
C VAL A 483 -33.13 -9.87 -12.60
N ASP A 484 -32.28 -10.26 -13.55
CA ASP A 484 -31.19 -11.21 -13.29
C ASP A 484 -30.17 -10.56 -12.35
N LEU A 485 -30.02 -11.14 -11.16
CA LEU A 485 -29.00 -10.75 -10.19
C LEU A 485 -27.75 -11.62 -10.39
N LEU A 486 -26.59 -10.97 -10.41
CA LEU A 486 -25.29 -11.63 -10.46
C LEU A 486 -24.51 -11.30 -9.21
N GLN A 487 -24.16 -12.33 -8.45
CA GLN A 487 -23.19 -12.20 -7.38
C GLN A 487 -21.78 -12.13 -7.98
N GLU A 488 -20.99 -11.17 -7.51
CA GLU A 488 -19.59 -11.02 -7.86
C GLU A 488 -18.81 -12.25 -7.39
N PRO A 489 -18.00 -12.89 -8.26
CA PRO A 489 -17.10 -13.94 -7.82
C PRO A 489 -15.93 -13.35 -7.02
N LEU A 490 -15.42 -14.11 -6.06
CA LEU A 490 -14.15 -13.79 -5.39
C LEU A 490 -13.00 -14.10 -6.36
N ARG A 491 -12.17 -13.10 -6.66
CA ARG A 491 -10.97 -13.25 -7.47
C ARG A 491 -9.77 -13.00 -6.59
N LEU A 492 -9.00 -14.05 -6.31
CA LEU A 492 -7.80 -13.98 -5.50
C LEU A 492 -6.57 -14.04 -6.39
N ARG A 493 -5.59 -13.20 -6.06
CA ARG A 493 -4.22 -13.29 -6.56
C ARG A 493 -3.29 -13.32 -5.36
N ILE A 494 -2.56 -14.42 -5.19
CA ILE A 494 -1.69 -14.70 -4.06
C ILE A 494 -0.28 -14.82 -4.61
N ILE A 495 0.63 -13.98 -4.14
CA ILE A 495 2.02 -13.97 -4.59
C ILE A 495 2.89 -14.25 -3.37
N LEU A 496 3.69 -15.29 -3.46
CA LEU A 496 4.65 -15.66 -2.43
C LEU A 496 6.04 -15.51 -3.01
N ASP A 497 6.84 -14.60 -2.47
CA ASP A 497 8.26 -14.43 -2.78
C ASP A 497 9.08 -14.69 -1.52
N ARG A 498 9.49 -15.96 -1.34
CA ARG A 498 10.16 -16.43 -0.13
C ARG A 498 9.36 -16.01 1.12
N ASP A 499 9.86 -15.13 1.96
CA ASP A 499 9.14 -14.77 3.20
C ASP A 499 8.02 -13.75 2.97
N VAL A 500 7.98 -13.06 1.82
CA VAL A 500 6.96 -12.04 1.53
C VAL A 500 5.73 -12.68 0.91
N LEU A 501 4.57 -12.47 1.51
CA LEU A 501 3.27 -12.90 0.99
C LEU A 501 2.39 -11.67 0.72
N GLU A 502 1.95 -11.52 -0.52
CA GLU A 502 0.99 -10.48 -0.93
C GLU A 502 -0.30 -11.11 -1.46
N VAL A 503 -1.43 -10.67 -0.93
CA VAL A 503 -2.77 -11.14 -1.30
C VAL A 503 -3.58 -9.98 -1.85
N PHE A 504 -4.11 -10.15 -3.06
CA PHE A 504 -5.00 -9.19 -3.72
C PHE A 504 -6.37 -9.81 -3.96
N ALA A 505 -7.43 -9.00 -3.82
CA ALA A 505 -8.78 -9.42 -4.16
C ALA A 505 -9.57 -8.37 -4.93
N ASN A 506 -10.15 -8.80 -6.06
CA ASN A 506 -11.06 -8.03 -6.92
C ASN A 506 -10.61 -6.58 -7.22
N ASP A 507 -9.31 -6.37 -7.39
CA ASP A 507 -8.65 -5.09 -7.64
C ASP A 507 -8.99 -3.97 -6.64
N ARG A 508 -9.37 -4.30 -5.40
CA ARG A 508 -9.75 -3.30 -4.36
C ARG A 508 -9.31 -3.69 -2.95
N PHE A 509 -8.54 -4.75 -2.83
CA PHE A 509 -8.02 -5.28 -1.59
C PHE A 509 -6.58 -5.68 -1.83
N ALA A 510 -5.70 -5.29 -0.91
CA ALA A 510 -4.32 -5.73 -0.86
C ALA A 510 -3.91 -5.97 0.60
N LEU A 511 -3.12 -7.01 0.84
CA LEU A 511 -2.56 -7.33 2.14
C LEU A 511 -1.17 -7.92 1.93
N ALA A 512 -0.14 -7.22 2.40
CA ALA A 512 1.24 -7.72 2.40
C ALA A 512 1.69 -8.10 3.81
N THR A 513 2.33 -9.24 3.98
CA THR A 513 2.84 -9.70 5.28
C THR A 513 4.06 -10.59 5.11
N MET A 514 4.80 -10.80 6.21
CA MET A 514 5.88 -11.78 6.28
C MET A 514 5.37 -13.14 6.76
N VAL A 515 5.86 -14.22 6.17
CA VAL A 515 5.55 -15.64 6.50
C VAL A 515 6.85 -16.43 6.59
N TYR A 516 7.58 -16.22 7.68
CA TYR A 516 8.91 -16.79 7.91
C TYR A 516 8.94 -18.30 7.98
N TYR A 517 10.16 -18.78 7.78
CA TYR A 517 10.47 -20.16 7.49
C TYR A 517 11.38 -20.79 8.54
N SER A 518 11.19 -22.09 8.83
CA SER A 518 12.14 -22.90 9.60
C SER A 518 12.92 -23.90 8.72
N GLN A 519 14.20 -24.16 8.99
CA GLN A 519 15.05 -25.06 8.19
C GLN A 519 14.45 -26.46 7.89
N PRO A 520 13.78 -27.19 8.83
CA PRO A 520 13.15 -28.48 8.51
C PRO A 520 11.93 -28.35 7.60
N ASP A 521 11.26 -27.19 7.61
CA ASP A 521 10.06 -27.00 6.82
C ASP A 521 10.37 -26.83 5.35
N MET A 522 11.63 -26.66 4.86
CA MET A 522 11.99 -26.06 3.52
C MET A 522 11.43 -26.78 2.31
N LYS A 523 10.77 -27.91 2.55
CA LYS A 523 10.14 -28.81 1.60
C LYS A 523 8.61 -28.70 1.59
N LEU A 524 7.98 -27.94 2.49
CA LEU A 524 6.55 -27.66 2.49
C LEU A 524 6.22 -26.79 1.27
N ARG A 525 5.54 -27.41 0.32
CA ARG A 525 5.29 -26.86 -1.01
C ARG A 525 3.86 -27.07 -1.50
N ASP A 526 3.04 -27.73 -0.69
CA ASP A 526 1.67 -28.01 -1.07
C ASP A 526 0.79 -26.76 -1.00
N ILE A 527 -0.11 -26.69 -1.97
CA ILE A 527 -1.23 -25.77 -2.04
C ILE A 527 -2.50 -26.61 -2.02
N THR A 528 -3.35 -26.34 -1.03
CA THR A 528 -4.62 -27.03 -0.83
C THR A 528 -5.75 -26.02 -0.78
N ALA A 529 -6.80 -26.23 -1.57
CA ALA A 529 -8.04 -25.46 -1.44
C ALA A 529 -8.82 -25.88 -0.19
N LEU A 530 -9.48 -24.93 0.46
CA LEU A 530 -10.30 -25.16 1.65
C LEU A 530 -11.59 -24.35 1.57
N ALA A 531 -12.74 -24.96 1.89
CA ALA A 531 -13.98 -24.23 2.16
C ALA A 531 -14.80 -24.88 3.28
N THR A 532 -15.59 -24.06 3.99
CA THR A 532 -16.55 -24.51 5.01
C THR A 532 -17.94 -23.94 4.73
N GLY A 533 -18.97 -24.59 5.25
CA GLY A 533 -20.38 -24.25 4.97
C GLY A 533 -21.15 -25.44 4.40
N GLU A 534 -22.19 -25.15 3.64
CA GLU A 534 -23.02 -26.15 2.95
C GLU A 534 -22.27 -26.84 1.81
N ASP A 535 -22.70 -28.05 1.44
CA ASP A 535 -22.12 -28.85 0.35
C ASP A 535 -22.12 -28.07 -0.98
N GLY A 536 -20.97 -28.01 -1.66
CA GLY A 536 -20.78 -27.31 -2.93
C GLY A 536 -20.99 -25.79 -2.88
N SER A 537 -21.04 -25.21 -1.68
CA SER A 537 -21.37 -23.79 -1.52
C SER A 537 -20.29 -22.82 -2.00
N ALA A 538 -19.06 -23.28 -2.18
CA ALA A 538 -17.99 -22.59 -2.88
C ALA A 538 -17.52 -23.38 -4.11
N VAL A 539 -17.49 -22.74 -5.26
CA VAL A 539 -17.05 -23.34 -6.52
C VAL A 539 -15.80 -22.61 -7.01
N ILE A 540 -14.64 -23.25 -6.90
CA ILE A 540 -13.40 -22.76 -7.49
C ILE A 540 -13.49 -23.04 -8.99
N GLU A 541 -13.86 -22.03 -9.75
CA GLU A 541 -14.10 -22.13 -11.19
C GLU A 541 -12.81 -22.40 -11.95
N ASN A 542 -11.73 -21.75 -11.52
CA ASN A 542 -10.39 -21.97 -12.04
C ASN A 542 -9.35 -21.60 -10.99
N VAL A 543 -8.25 -22.33 -11.00
CA VAL A 543 -7.01 -21.99 -10.29
C VAL A 543 -5.83 -22.17 -11.24
N ARG A 544 -4.90 -21.21 -11.22
CA ARG A 544 -3.64 -21.24 -11.98
C ARG A 544 -2.50 -20.92 -11.05
N VAL A 545 -1.39 -21.64 -11.20
CA VAL A 545 -0.17 -21.41 -10.42
C VAL A 545 1.03 -21.31 -11.35
N TRP A 546 1.80 -20.23 -11.22
CA TRP A 546 3.08 -20.02 -11.89
C TRP A 546 4.19 -20.16 -10.85
N ASP A 547 4.97 -21.23 -10.97
CA ASP A 547 5.93 -21.69 -9.97
C ASP A 547 7.37 -21.48 -10.46
N GLY A 548 8.23 -20.98 -9.58
CA GLY A 548 9.61 -20.61 -9.91
C GLY A 548 9.71 -19.28 -10.64
N LEU A 549 9.17 -18.19 -10.07
CA LEU A 549 9.25 -16.82 -10.63
C LEU A 549 10.64 -16.18 -10.50
N ASN A 550 11.70 -16.98 -10.61
CA ASN A 550 13.09 -16.62 -10.28
C ASN A 550 13.80 -15.84 -11.40
N GLY A 551 13.12 -15.58 -12.51
CA GLY A 551 13.70 -14.92 -13.69
C GLY A 551 14.01 -13.45 -13.47
N GLY A 552 13.37 -12.82 -12.48
CA GLY A 552 13.85 -11.56 -11.95
C GLY A 552 15.03 -11.87 -11.04
N LYS A 553 16.21 -11.34 -11.32
CA LYS A 553 17.20 -11.16 -10.25
C LYS A 553 16.48 -10.42 -9.14
N SER A 554 16.06 -11.13 -8.08
CA SER A 554 15.46 -10.51 -6.91
C SER A 554 16.46 -9.43 -6.49
N ALA A 555 16.03 -8.17 -6.52
CA ALA A 555 16.90 -7.03 -6.21
C ALA A 555 17.47 -7.11 -4.77
N PHE A 556 16.97 -8.06 -3.97
CA PHE A 556 17.28 -8.27 -2.56
C PHE A 556 17.85 -9.66 -2.25
N ALA A 557 18.01 -10.54 -3.24
CA ALA A 557 18.79 -11.76 -3.08
C ALA A 557 20.26 -11.46 -3.41
N THR A 558 21.01 -10.99 -2.41
CA THR A 558 22.45 -11.23 -2.43
C THR A 558 22.67 -12.73 -2.20
N ASP A 559 23.50 -13.34 -3.03
CA ASP A 559 23.94 -14.74 -2.90
C ASP A 559 24.42 -15.08 -1.48
#